data_AF-A0A160ILE0-F1
#
_entry.id   AF-A0A160ILE0-F1
#
_cell.length_a   1.000
_cell.length_b   1.000
_cell.length_c   1.000
_cell.angle_alpha   90.00
_cell.angle_beta   90.00
_cell.angle_gamma   90.00
#
_symmetry.space_group_name_H-M   'P 1'
#
loop_
_entity.id
_entity.type
_entity.pdbx_description
1 polymer ?
#
loop_
_entity_poly.entity_id
_entity_poly.type
_entity_poly.pdbx_seq_one_letter_code
_entity_poly.pdbx_strand_id
1 'polypeptide(L)'
;MGTKDKLSYERLVSRVDYYKEKALDLEKKLVFAEETIERLEKETNNDRSLKIIEENEKELLALRKQVEELTKKLRRLEEHEMEKRMQSYEELLKSIQDEMNDKDQQIDLYQQRIKSMEKRININRTSEPVFEELDTDNNHSEPQKKEGFNSACYFDYSVIFTKDKKGFIRGSFFIENTGTETLENPYICFRFQPAEACALKGKIISLIASPTQEEMTQSIWMYMDNEWAEKAKERGEMWICPLRETTFKSGDKLSLDDFQIPFKSGIDDNITVEAFVYFHKQNYRTKAVNHIAINF
;
A
#
# COMPACT_ATOMS: atom_id res chain seq x y z
N MET A 1 -13.83 48.75 -95.93
CA MET A 1 -13.20 47.49 -96.38
C MET A 1 -11.72 47.57 -96.09
N GLY A 2 -11.09 46.49 -95.59
CA GLY A 2 -9.73 46.53 -95.07
C GLY A 2 -8.65 46.37 -96.14
N THR A 3 -7.65 47.25 -96.13
CA THR A 3 -6.41 47.10 -96.88
C THR A 3 -5.54 46.02 -96.24
N LYS A 4 -5.50 44.83 -96.84
CA LYS A 4 -4.49 43.82 -96.53
C LYS A 4 -3.15 44.28 -97.11
N ASP A 5 -2.30 44.87 -96.28
CA ASP A 5 -0.90 45.12 -96.64
C ASP A 5 -0.23 43.81 -97.03
N LYS A 6 0.22 43.72 -98.29
CA LYS A 6 1.04 42.61 -98.75
C LYS A 6 2.44 42.83 -98.20
N LEU A 7 2.87 41.96 -97.27
CA LEU A 7 4.22 42.00 -96.71
C LEU A 7 5.26 41.97 -97.84
N SER A 8 6.25 42.88 -97.78
CA SER A 8 7.43 42.79 -98.66
C SER A 8 8.15 41.46 -98.43
N TYR A 9 8.64 40.85 -99.51
CA TYR A 9 9.35 39.57 -99.51
C TYR A 9 10.51 39.55 -98.49
N GLU A 10 11.29 40.64 -98.41
CA GLU A 10 12.40 40.78 -97.46
C GLU A 10 11.94 40.67 -96.00
N ARG A 11 10.82 41.33 -95.64
CA ARG A 11 10.25 41.23 -94.27
C ARG A 11 9.75 39.82 -93.96
N LEU A 12 9.33 39.06 -94.98
CA LEU A 12 8.95 37.66 -94.83
C LEU A 12 10.20 36.80 -94.54
N VAL A 13 11.28 37.00 -95.28
CA VAL A 13 12.58 36.32 -95.10
C VAL A 13 13.15 36.61 -93.71
N SER A 14 13.33 37.88 -93.31
CA SER A 14 13.87 38.22 -91.98
C SER A 14 13.04 37.67 -90.83
N ARG A 15 11.71 37.56 -91.00
CA ARG A 15 10.83 36.97 -89.99
C ARG A 15 10.95 35.44 -89.93
N VAL A 16 11.14 34.78 -91.08
CA VAL A 16 11.43 33.34 -91.14
C VAL A 16 12.76 33.04 -90.46
N ASP A 17 13.80 33.83 -90.73
CA ASP A 17 15.13 33.61 -90.15
C ASP A 17 15.15 33.87 -88.63
N TYR A 18 14.48 34.93 -88.15
CA TYR A 18 14.25 35.14 -86.72
C TYR A 18 13.58 33.94 -86.03
N TYR A 19 12.57 33.33 -86.66
CA TYR A 19 11.91 32.16 -86.08
C TYR A 19 12.78 30.90 -86.14
N LYS A 20 13.66 30.74 -87.15
CA LYS A 20 14.66 29.65 -87.18
C LYS A 20 15.68 29.79 -86.07
N GLU A 21 16.27 30.97 -85.89
CA GLU A 21 17.23 31.23 -84.79
C GLU A 21 16.59 31.00 -83.43
N LYS A 22 15.35 31.46 -83.25
CA LYS A 22 14.59 31.23 -82.01
C LYS A 22 14.25 29.76 -81.78
N ALA A 23 13.96 28.99 -82.83
CA ALA A 23 13.76 27.54 -82.72
C ALA A 23 15.04 26.83 -82.28
N LEU A 24 16.19 27.17 -82.88
CA LEU A 24 17.50 26.61 -82.53
C LEU A 24 17.92 26.94 -81.09
N ASP A 25 17.67 28.16 -80.61
CA ASP A 25 17.92 28.54 -79.21
C ASP A 25 17.01 27.78 -78.22
N LEU A 26 15.75 27.53 -78.61
CA LEU A 26 14.82 26.71 -77.81
C LEU A 26 15.22 25.23 -77.80
N GLU A 27 15.57 24.64 -78.94
CA GLU A 27 16.09 23.27 -79.02
C GLU A 27 17.35 23.09 -78.16
N LYS A 28 18.30 24.02 -78.25
CA LYS A 28 19.52 24.00 -77.43
C LYS A 28 19.22 24.05 -75.93
N LYS A 29 18.25 24.87 -75.51
CA LYS A 29 17.81 24.96 -74.11
C LYS A 29 17.08 23.70 -73.65
N LEU A 30 16.29 23.10 -74.53
CA LEU A 30 15.57 21.85 -74.28
C LEU A 30 16.56 20.70 -74.05
N VAL A 31 17.51 20.50 -74.98
CA VAL A 31 18.57 19.48 -74.86
C VAL A 31 19.40 19.66 -73.58
N PHE A 32 19.77 20.91 -73.24
CA PHE A 32 20.52 21.16 -72.01
C PHE A 32 19.69 20.88 -70.73
N ALA A 33 18.38 21.17 -70.75
CA ALA A 33 17.49 20.83 -69.66
C ALA A 33 17.32 19.31 -69.51
N GLU A 34 17.15 18.58 -70.61
CA GLU A 34 17.09 17.10 -70.62
C GLU A 34 18.37 16.47 -70.07
N GLU A 35 19.55 16.90 -70.51
CA GLU A 35 20.84 16.40 -69.99
C GLU A 35 21.02 16.71 -68.48
N THR A 36 20.53 17.87 -68.04
CA THR A 36 20.57 18.26 -66.61
C THR A 36 19.62 17.38 -65.78
N ILE A 37 18.41 17.09 -66.29
CA ILE A 37 17.46 16.18 -65.65
C ILE A 37 18.05 14.77 -65.56
N GLU A 38 18.57 14.21 -66.66
CA GLU A 38 19.14 12.87 -66.70
C GLU A 38 20.31 12.71 -65.71
N ARG A 39 21.12 13.77 -65.52
CA ARG A 39 22.20 13.80 -64.52
C ARG A 39 21.66 13.77 -63.09
N LEU A 40 20.68 14.60 -62.78
CA LEU A 40 20.06 14.66 -61.44
C LEU A 40 19.30 13.37 -61.10
N GLU A 41 18.64 12.74 -62.07
CA GLU A 41 18.00 11.43 -61.90
C GLU A 41 19.02 10.33 -61.59
N LYS A 42 20.17 10.33 -62.28
CA LYS A 42 21.27 9.38 -62.00
C LYS A 42 21.90 9.61 -60.63
N GLU A 43 22.07 10.85 -60.20
CA GLU A 43 22.56 11.18 -58.85
C GLU A 43 21.56 10.71 -57.79
N THR A 44 20.27 10.98 -57.97
CA THR A 44 19.20 10.57 -57.04
C THR A 44 19.09 9.05 -56.92
N ASN A 45 19.16 8.31 -58.03
CA ASN A 45 19.04 6.83 -58.03
C ASN A 45 20.31 6.11 -57.51
N ASN A 46 21.47 6.80 -57.59
CA ASN A 46 22.73 6.33 -56.99
C ASN A 46 22.87 6.67 -55.50
N ASP A 47 21.92 7.39 -54.89
CA ASP A 47 21.99 7.71 -53.46
C ASP A 47 21.77 6.46 -52.59
N ARG A 48 22.89 5.76 -52.38
CA ARG A 48 23.02 4.53 -51.58
C ARG A 48 22.46 4.70 -50.16
N SER A 49 22.41 5.94 -49.67
CA SER A 49 21.81 6.33 -48.39
C SER A 49 20.33 5.96 -48.32
N LEU A 50 19.55 6.20 -49.39
CA LEU A 50 18.11 5.90 -49.42
C LEU A 50 17.83 4.40 -49.30
N LYS A 51 18.60 3.58 -50.03
CA LYS A 51 18.46 2.10 -49.98
C LYS A 51 18.80 1.54 -48.59
N ILE A 52 19.83 2.07 -47.95
CA ILE A 52 20.19 1.73 -46.56
C ILE A 52 19.09 2.17 -45.57
N ILE A 53 18.47 3.34 -45.77
CA ILE A 53 17.35 3.80 -44.96
C ILE A 53 16.15 2.85 -45.12
N GLU A 54 15.76 2.49 -46.35
CA GLU A 54 14.66 1.54 -46.60
C GLU A 54 14.91 0.14 -46.00
N GLU A 55 16.16 -0.35 -46.00
CA GLU A 55 16.54 -1.61 -45.37
C GLU A 55 16.43 -1.51 -43.85
N ASN A 56 17.00 -0.46 -43.25
CA ASN A 56 16.90 -0.19 -41.80
C ASN A 56 15.45 -0.01 -41.34
N GLU A 57 14.58 0.62 -42.14
CA GLU A 57 13.15 0.76 -41.83
C GLU A 57 12.43 -0.60 -41.82
N LYS A 58 12.75 -1.50 -42.76
CA LYS A 58 12.21 -2.87 -42.79
C LYS A 58 12.67 -3.68 -41.58
N GLU A 59 13.95 -3.57 -41.20
CA GLU A 59 14.47 -4.22 -39.99
C GLU A 59 13.83 -3.66 -38.71
N LEU A 60 13.73 -2.34 -38.57
CA LEU A 60 13.04 -1.70 -37.44
C LEU A 60 11.57 -2.15 -37.33
N LEU A 61 10.87 -2.33 -38.45
CA LEU A 61 9.49 -2.82 -38.46
C LEU A 61 9.41 -4.30 -38.05
N ALA A 62 10.38 -5.13 -38.44
CA ALA A 62 10.48 -6.53 -38.02
C ALA A 62 10.77 -6.64 -36.51
N LEU A 63 11.75 -5.90 -36.00
CA LEU A 63 12.07 -5.85 -34.57
C LEU A 63 10.89 -5.35 -33.74
N ARG A 64 10.16 -4.32 -34.18
CA ARG A 64 8.96 -3.82 -33.49
C ARG A 64 7.89 -4.91 -33.34
N LYS A 65 7.63 -5.69 -34.40
CA LYS A 65 6.69 -6.83 -34.34
C LYS A 65 7.16 -7.92 -33.37
N GLN A 66 8.46 -8.22 -33.36
CA GLN A 66 9.02 -9.23 -32.46
C GLN A 66 8.93 -8.78 -30.99
N VAL A 67 9.20 -7.50 -30.70
CA VAL A 67 9.00 -6.92 -29.36
C VAL A 67 7.53 -7.01 -28.94
N GLU A 68 6.59 -6.64 -29.80
CA GLU A 68 5.15 -6.73 -29.51
C GLU A 68 4.70 -8.17 -29.19
N GLU A 69 5.19 -9.15 -29.95
CA GLU A 69 4.90 -10.58 -29.70
C GLU A 69 5.50 -11.06 -28.37
N LEU A 70 6.72 -10.65 -28.04
CA LEU A 70 7.38 -10.98 -26.77
C LEU A 70 6.68 -10.33 -25.58
N THR A 71 6.30 -9.05 -25.66
CA THR A 71 5.51 -8.36 -24.64
C THR A 71 4.16 -9.05 -24.41
N LYS A 72 3.51 -9.54 -25.48
CA LYS A 72 2.25 -10.30 -25.38
C LYS A 72 2.43 -11.68 -24.75
N LYS A 73 3.59 -12.34 -24.94
CA LYS A 73 3.93 -13.60 -24.28
C LYS A 73 4.23 -13.40 -22.78
N LEU A 74 5.01 -12.37 -22.44
CA LEU A 74 5.30 -12.01 -21.04
C LEU A 74 4.02 -11.75 -20.26
N ARG A 75 3.13 -10.88 -20.76
CA ARG A 75 1.86 -10.56 -20.07
C ARG A 75 1.00 -11.80 -19.81
N ARG A 76 0.93 -12.75 -20.75
CA ARG A 76 0.21 -14.02 -20.56
C ARG A 76 0.82 -14.94 -19.51
N LEU A 77 2.14 -14.92 -19.35
CA LEU A 77 2.82 -15.67 -18.30
C LEU A 77 2.56 -15.03 -16.93
N GLU A 78 2.66 -13.69 -16.84
CA GLU A 78 2.33 -12.92 -15.64
C GLU A 78 0.86 -13.13 -15.19
N GLU A 79 -0.09 -13.06 -16.13
CA GLU A 79 -1.52 -13.35 -15.89
C GLU A 79 -1.73 -14.76 -15.30
N HIS A 80 -1.11 -15.78 -15.90
CA HIS A 80 -1.24 -17.18 -15.47
C HIS A 80 -0.50 -17.50 -14.15
N GLU A 81 0.63 -16.82 -13.86
CA GLU A 81 1.29 -16.92 -12.55
C GLU A 81 0.46 -16.25 -11.44
N MET A 82 -0.17 -15.10 -11.72
CA MET A 82 -1.10 -14.46 -10.80
C MET A 82 -2.35 -15.32 -10.55
N GLU A 83 -2.91 -15.94 -11.59
CA GLU A 83 -4.08 -16.83 -11.47
C GLU A 83 -3.79 -18.04 -10.57
N LYS A 84 -2.66 -18.72 -10.77
CA LYS A 84 -2.20 -19.81 -9.88
C LYS A 84 -2.01 -19.35 -8.44
N ARG A 85 -1.45 -18.15 -8.24
CA ARG A 85 -1.26 -17.59 -6.90
C ARG A 85 -2.60 -17.26 -6.24
N MET A 86 -3.57 -16.76 -7.00
CA MET A 86 -4.92 -16.51 -6.51
C MET A 86 -5.61 -17.81 -6.07
N GLN A 87 -5.56 -18.85 -6.89
CA GLN A 87 -6.08 -20.19 -6.54
C GLN A 87 -5.47 -20.72 -5.24
N SER A 88 -4.14 -20.60 -5.06
CA SER A 88 -3.48 -21.03 -3.82
C SER A 88 -3.93 -20.25 -2.57
N TYR A 89 -4.31 -18.97 -2.73
CA TYR A 89 -4.88 -18.18 -1.64
C TYR A 89 -6.34 -18.53 -1.36
N GLU A 90 -7.14 -18.86 -2.38
CA GLU A 90 -8.52 -19.34 -2.22
C GLU A 90 -8.57 -20.69 -1.47
N GLU A 91 -7.66 -21.62 -1.81
CA GLU A 91 -7.51 -22.90 -1.10
C GLU A 91 -7.11 -22.69 0.38
N LEU A 92 -6.15 -21.79 0.63
CA LEU A 92 -5.72 -21.46 1.99
C LEU A 92 -6.83 -20.79 2.81
N LEU A 93 -7.56 -19.83 2.24
CA LEU A 93 -8.69 -19.17 2.88
C LEU A 93 -9.79 -20.16 3.25
N LYS A 94 -10.07 -21.14 2.36
CA LYS A 94 -11.01 -22.22 2.65
C LYS A 94 -10.53 -23.08 3.82
N SER A 95 -9.27 -23.49 3.83
CA SER A 95 -8.70 -24.26 4.95
C SER A 95 -8.78 -23.51 6.28
N ILE A 96 -8.58 -22.19 6.28
CA ILE A 96 -8.70 -21.34 7.48
C ILE A 96 -10.17 -21.24 7.92
N GLN A 97 -11.11 -21.13 6.99
CA GLN A 97 -12.55 -21.11 7.30
C GLN A 97 -13.01 -22.44 7.92
N ASP A 98 -12.55 -23.57 7.38
CA ASP A 98 -12.86 -24.90 7.93
C ASP A 98 -12.27 -25.05 9.35
N GLU A 99 -11.02 -24.66 9.59
CA GLU A 99 -10.40 -24.67 10.93
C GLU A 99 -11.09 -23.72 11.93
N MET A 100 -11.61 -22.58 11.46
CA MET A 100 -12.38 -21.63 12.27
C MET A 100 -13.71 -22.24 12.71
N ASN A 101 -14.45 -22.86 11.77
CA ASN A 101 -15.71 -23.54 12.05
C ASN A 101 -15.54 -24.69 13.07
N ASP A 102 -14.43 -25.44 12.99
CA ASP A 102 -14.10 -26.51 13.96
C ASP A 102 -13.78 -25.94 15.34
N LYS A 103 -13.06 -24.81 15.42
CA LYS A 103 -12.76 -24.13 16.68
C LYS A 103 -14.00 -23.54 17.34
N ASP A 104 -14.93 -22.97 16.57
CA ASP A 104 -16.20 -22.46 17.09
C ASP A 104 -17.05 -23.60 17.70
N GLN A 105 -17.11 -24.76 17.04
CA GLN A 105 -17.77 -25.96 17.60
C GLN A 105 -17.11 -26.42 18.92
N GLN A 106 -15.78 -26.38 19.01
CA GLN A 106 -15.07 -26.70 20.26
C GLN A 106 -15.38 -25.66 21.37
N ILE A 107 -15.43 -24.37 21.02
CA ILE A 107 -15.78 -23.30 21.95
C ILE A 107 -17.20 -23.52 22.50
N ASP A 108 -18.19 -23.85 21.66
CA ASP A 108 -19.55 -24.15 22.09
C ASP A 108 -19.60 -25.34 23.06
N LEU A 109 -18.87 -26.44 22.77
CA LEU A 109 -18.78 -27.59 23.66
C LEU A 109 -18.13 -27.23 25.01
N TYR A 110 -17.08 -26.41 25.01
CA TYR A 110 -16.45 -25.93 26.25
C TYR A 110 -17.38 -24.99 27.03
N GLN A 111 -18.11 -24.08 26.37
CA GLN A 111 -19.10 -23.22 27.02
C GLN A 111 -20.24 -24.02 27.65
N GLN A 112 -20.78 -25.03 26.97
CA GLN A 112 -21.79 -25.92 27.52
C GLN A 112 -21.26 -26.68 28.75
N ARG A 113 -20.01 -27.16 28.68
CA ARG A 113 -19.35 -27.83 29.81
C ARG A 113 -19.15 -26.87 30.99
N ILE A 114 -18.70 -25.64 30.76
CA ILE A 114 -18.57 -24.60 31.80
C ILE A 114 -19.91 -24.35 32.48
N LYS A 115 -20.97 -24.04 31.71
CA LYS A 115 -22.35 -23.86 32.23
C LYS A 115 -22.82 -25.06 33.09
N SER A 116 -22.47 -26.27 32.68
CA SER A 116 -22.82 -27.49 33.45
C SER A 116 -22.06 -27.60 34.78
N MET A 117 -20.82 -27.12 34.85
CA MET A 117 -19.99 -27.12 36.06
C MET A 117 -20.37 -25.95 36.99
N GLU A 118 -20.63 -24.76 36.45
CA GLU A 118 -21.18 -23.61 37.19
C GLU A 118 -22.49 -24.00 37.89
N LYS A 119 -23.41 -24.67 37.19
CA LYS A 119 -24.66 -25.17 37.78
C LYS A 119 -24.42 -26.16 38.93
N ARG A 120 -23.42 -27.04 38.83
CA ARG A 120 -23.03 -27.96 39.92
C ARG A 120 -22.42 -27.22 41.11
N ILE A 121 -21.55 -26.24 40.87
CA ILE A 121 -20.96 -25.39 41.92
C ILE A 121 -22.07 -24.61 42.65
N ASN A 122 -23.05 -24.07 41.91
CA ASN A 122 -24.15 -23.32 42.50
C ASN A 122 -25.10 -24.22 43.33
N ILE A 123 -25.33 -25.47 42.91
CA ILE A 123 -26.06 -26.47 43.70
C ILE A 123 -25.28 -26.86 44.97
N ASN A 124 -23.96 -26.97 44.90
CA ASN A 124 -23.15 -27.25 46.09
C ASN A 124 -23.11 -26.07 47.08
N ARG A 125 -23.34 -24.83 46.61
CA ARG A 125 -23.46 -23.64 47.48
C ARG A 125 -24.79 -23.54 48.24
N THR A 126 -25.84 -24.27 47.84
CA THR A 126 -27.14 -24.26 48.54
C THR A 126 -27.22 -25.14 49.81
N SER A 127 -26.06 -25.54 50.36
CA SER A 127 -25.97 -26.50 51.48
C SER A 127 -25.27 -25.97 52.74
N GLU A 128 -25.20 -24.64 52.96
CA GLU A 128 -24.75 -24.07 54.24
C GLU A 128 -25.34 -22.65 54.48
N PRO A 129 -25.69 -22.26 55.71
CA PRO A 129 -26.44 -21.03 55.97
C PRO A 129 -25.60 -19.78 56.37
N VAL A 130 -25.99 -18.64 55.78
CA VAL A 130 -26.10 -17.28 56.37
C VAL A 130 -24.86 -16.34 56.41
N PHE A 131 -24.93 -15.28 55.56
CA PHE A 131 -24.59 -13.83 55.76
C PHE A 131 -23.14 -13.47 56.21
N GLU A 132 -22.52 -12.30 55.96
CA GLU A 132 -22.71 -11.06 55.17
C GLU A 132 -21.30 -10.38 55.13
N GLU A 133 -20.85 -9.51 54.23
CA GLU A 133 -21.35 -8.82 53.01
C GLU A 133 -20.24 -8.89 51.92
N LEU A 134 -20.50 -8.51 50.65
CA LEU A 134 -19.54 -7.78 49.76
C LEU A 134 -20.16 -7.43 48.40
N ASP A 135 -19.96 -6.18 47.97
CA ASP A 135 -20.65 -5.58 46.82
C ASP A 135 -20.25 -6.11 45.44
N THR A 136 -21.21 -5.93 44.54
CA THR A 136 -21.27 -6.18 43.09
C THR A 136 -20.00 -6.01 42.24
N ASP A 137 -19.92 -6.91 41.25
CA ASP A 137 -19.30 -6.77 39.92
C ASP A 137 -17.80 -6.46 39.81
N ASN A 138 -17.03 -7.50 39.51
CA ASN A 138 -16.05 -7.46 38.41
C ASN A 138 -15.68 -8.88 37.94
N ASN A 139 -16.16 -9.29 36.77
CA ASN A 139 -15.74 -10.54 36.09
C ASN A 139 -14.36 -10.38 35.43
N HIS A 140 -13.34 -10.07 36.23
CA HIS A 140 -11.95 -10.19 35.81
C HIS A 140 -11.46 -11.62 36.06
N SER A 141 -11.48 -12.42 35.00
CA SER A 141 -10.73 -13.68 34.95
C SER A 141 -9.23 -13.38 35.06
N GLU A 142 -8.67 -13.67 36.24
CA GLU A 142 -7.23 -13.56 36.49
C GLU A 142 -6.44 -14.29 35.39
N PRO A 143 -5.34 -13.70 34.87
CA PRO A 143 -4.52 -14.39 33.90
C PRO A 143 -3.86 -15.61 34.55
N GLN A 144 -4.21 -16.81 34.07
CA GLN A 144 -3.45 -18.02 34.38
C GLN A 144 -1.98 -17.76 34.06
N LYS A 145 -1.12 -17.76 35.09
CA LYS A 145 0.33 -17.70 34.92
C LYS A 145 0.79 -18.95 34.18
N LYS A 146 0.97 -18.83 32.87
CA LYS A 146 1.73 -19.82 32.10
C LYS A 146 3.19 -19.71 32.53
N GLU A 147 3.72 -20.80 33.06
CA GLU A 147 5.13 -20.87 33.48
C GLU A 147 6.04 -20.51 32.29
N GLY A 148 7.08 -19.71 32.55
CA GLY A 148 8.07 -19.27 31.55
C GLY A 148 7.72 -18.01 30.75
N PHE A 149 6.44 -17.64 30.57
CA PHE A 149 6.05 -16.42 29.84
C PHE A 149 5.84 -15.23 30.79
N ASN A 150 6.58 -14.14 30.59
CA ASN A 150 6.38 -12.90 31.33
C ASN A 150 6.83 -11.68 30.49
N SER A 151 6.14 -10.55 30.62
CA SER A 151 6.55 -9.31 29.99
C SER A 151 6.15 -8.09 30.81
N ALA A 152 7.12 -7.19 31.00
CA ALA A 152 6.89 -5.86 31.55
C ALA A 152 6.61 -4.89 30.40
N CYS A 153 5.46 -4.21 30.45
CA CYS A 153 5.06 -3.22 29.46
C CYS A 153 4.83 -1.87 30.14
N TYR A 154 5.29 -0.76 29.56
CA TYR A 154 5.17 0.57 30.17
C TYR A 154 5.18 1.71 29.16
N PHE A 155 4.50 2.80 29.52
CA PHE A 155 4.63 4.09 28.88
C PHE A 155 5.79 4.88 29.49
N ASP A 156 6.62 5.47 28.65
CA ASP A 156 7.51 6.59 28.97
C ASP A 156 7.01 7.82 28.20
N TYR A 157 6.56 8.86 28.88
CA TYR A 157 5.85 9.96 28.23
C TYR A 157 6.02 11.31 28.92
N SER A 158 5.81 12.36 28.13
CA SER A 158 5.74 13.75 28.56
C SER A 158 4.45 14.39 28.06
N VAL A 159 3.83 15.22 28.90
CA VAL A 159 2.62 15.98 28.56
C VAL A 159 3.01 17.40 28.19
N ILE A 160 2.71 17.82 26.96
CA ILE A 160 3.10 19.13 26.43
C ILE A 160 1.85 20.00 26.28
N PHE A 161 1.72 20.99 27.14
CA PHE A 161 0.65 21.99 27.09
C PHE A 161 1.03 23.19 26.23
N THR A 162 0.09 23.66 25.42
CA THR A 162 0.16 24.94 24.70
C THR A 162 -0.61 26.02 25.46
N LYS A 163 -0.40 27.29 25.08
CA LYS A 163 -1.03 28.45 25.75
C LYS A 163 -2.58 28.43 25.72
N ASP A 164 -3.19 27.72 24.78
CA ASP A 164 -4.64 27.66 24.58
C ASP A 164 -5.34 26.50 25.32
N LYS A 165 -4.71 25.92 26.35
CA LYS A 165 -5.14 24.65 27.01
C LYS A 165 -5.31 23.43 26.07
N LYS A 166 -4.81 23.51 24.84
CA LYS A 166 -4.61 22.36 23.94
C LYS A 166 -3.24 21.75 24.23
N GLY A 167 -3.02 20.51 23.86
CA GLY A 167 -1.70 19.92 23.98
C GLY A 167 -1.60 18.59 23.26
N PHE A 168 -0.50 17.90 23.53
CA PHE A 168 -0.32 16.52 23.15
C PHE A 168 0.55 15.80 24.18
N ILE A 169 0.23 14.54 24.43
CA ILE A 169 1.17 13.60 25.06
C ILE A 169 2.14 13.18 23.96
N ARG A 170 3.44 13.15 24.26
CA ARG A 170 4.45 12.49 23.41
C ARG A 170 5.21 11.46 24.24
N GLY A 171 5.45 10.28 23.70
CA GLY A 171 6.16 9.23 24.43
C GLY A 171 6.62 8.06 23.57
N SER A 172 7.18 7.08 24.26
CA SER A 172 7.45 5.73 23.76
C SER A 172 6.69 4.72 24.60
N PHE A 173 6.18 3.66 23.96
CA PHE A 173 5.61 2.50 24.66
C PHE A 173 6.58 1.33 24.53
N PHE A 174 6.97 0.76 25.67
CA PHE A 174 7.99 -0.27 25.77
C PHE A 174 7.38 -1.62 26.15
N ILE A 175 7.90 -2.68 25.52
CA ILE A 175 7.61 -4.08 25.81
C ILE A 175 8.94 -4.76 26.07
N GLU A 176 9.10 -5.36 27.24
CA GLU A 176 10.31 -6.07 27.66
C GLU A 176 9.96 -7.52 28.00
N ASN A 177 10.69 -8.49 27.46
CA ASN A 177 10.49 -9.90 27.79
C ASN A 177 11.23 -10.22 29.09
N THR A 178 10.49 -10.31 30.19
CA THR A 178 11.00 -10.64 31.53
C THR A 178 10.77 -12.11 31.90
N GLY A 179 10.33 -12.93 30.93
CA GLY A 179 10.19 -14.38 31.05
C GLY A 179 11.47 -15.13 30.68
N THR A 180 11.37 -16.46 30.64
CA THR A 180 12.44 -17.34 30.10
C THR A 180 12.18 -17.71 28.64
N GLU A 181 10.91 -17.77 28.24
CA GLU A 181 10.49 -18.15 26.90
C GLU A 181 10.56 -17.01 25.88
N THR A 182 10.66 -17.35 24.59
CA THR A 182 10.64 -16.35 23.51
C THR A 182 9.21 -15.86 23.25
N LEU A 183 9.05 -14.54 23.12
CA LEU A 183 7.80 -13.88 22.79
C LEU A 183 7.81 -13.46 21.31
N GLU A 184 6.64 -13.54 20.66
CA GLU A 184 6.51 -13.29 19.22
C GLU A 184 5.26 -12.47 18.90
N ASN A 185 5.39 -11.59 17.89
CA ASN A 185 4.29 -10.83 17.27
C ASN A 185 3.29 -10.20 18.27
N PRO A 186 3.74 -9.24 19.12
CA PRO A 186 2.90 -8.56 20.10
C PRO A 186 1.87 -7.63 19.46
N TYR A 187 0.59 -7.90 19.69
CA TYR A 187 -0.50 -6.96 19.39
C TYR A 187 -0.65 -6.00 20.57
N ILE A 188 -0.64 -4.69 20.32
CA ILE A 188 -0.87 -3.67 21.35
C ILE A 188 -2.27 -3.08 21.15
N CYS A 189 -3.07 -3.09 22.21
CA CYS A 189 -4.31 -2.34 22.34
C CYS A 189 -4.07 -1.13 23.23
N PHE A 190 -4.23 0.08 22.70
CA PHE A 190 -4.35 1.32 23.48
C PHE A 190 -5.84 1.60 23.70
N ARG A 191 -6.26 1.66 24.96
CA ARG A 191 -7.65 1.93 25.34
C ARG A 191 -7.77 3.33 25.92
N PHE A 192 -8.55 4.16 25.26
CA PHE A 192 -8.82 5.55 25.56
C PHE A 192 -10.17 5.68 26.29
N GLN A 193 -10.19 6.47 27.35
CA GLN A 193 -11.41 6.89 28.04
C GLN A 193 -11.36 8.42 28.23
N PRO A 194 -12.32 9.19 27.69
CA PRO A 194 -13.46 8.77 26.90
C PRO A 194 -13.07 8.29 25.49
N ALA A 195 -13.97 7.60 24.79
CA ALA A 195 -13.70 7.00 23.48
C ALA A 195 -13.46 8.06 22.39
N GLU A 196 -13.99 9.26 22.56
CA GLU A 196 -13.82 10.41 21.69
C GLU A 196 -12.37 10.93 21.67
N ALA A 197 -11.58 10.65 22.73
CA ALA A 197 -10.15 10.96 22.81
C ALA A 197 -9.26 9.93 22.09
N CYS A 198 -9.85 8.95 21.39
CA CYS A 198 -9.18 7.88 20.63
C CYS A 198 -8.40 8.43 19.43
N ALA A 199 -7.22 8.97 19.69
CA ALA A 199 -6.33 9.55 18.69
C ALA A 199 -4.88 9.18 18.97
N LEU A 200 -4.34 8.25 18.17
CA LEU A 200 -2.92 7.89 18.18
C LEU A 200 -2.24 8.36 16.89
N LYS A 201 -1.03 8.90 17.02
CA LYS A 201 -0.14 9.29 15.92
C LYS A 201 1.27 8.81 16.24
N GLY A 202 2.14 8.70 15.23
CA GLY A 202 3.51 8.23 15.40
C GLY A 202 4.01 7.53 14.13
N LYS A 203 5.10 6.77 14.24
CA LYS A 203 5.63 5.92 13.15
C LYS A 203 4.84 4.61 13.06
N ILE A 204 3.55 4.73 12.75
CA ILE A 204 2.59 3.63 12.63
C ILE A 204 1.92 3.73 11.27
N ILE A 205 2.08 2.71 10.44
CA ILE A 205 1.52 2.65 9.09
C ILE A 205 0.02 2.33 9.13
N SER A 206 -0.78 2.99 8.30
CA SER A 206 -2.07 2.45 7.86
C SER A 206 -1.90 1.87 6.44
N LEU A 207 -2.42 0.66 6.21
CA LEU A 207 -2.35 0.03 4.89
C LEU A 207 -3.38 0.62 3.93
N ILE A 208 -4.53 1.09 4.44
CA ILE A 208 -5.56 1.79 3.65
C ILE A 208 -4.99 3.07 3.02
N ALA A 209 -4.07 3.74 3.71
CA ALA A 209 -3.45 4.98 3.25
C ALA A 209 -2.46 4.83 2.07
N SER A 210 -2.22 3.60 1.57
CA SER A 210 -1.26 3.30 0.49
C SER A 210 0.16 3.85 0.78
N PRO A 211 0.83 3.34 1.83
CA PRO A 211 2.10 3.86 2.32
C PRO A 211 3.23 3.72 1.29
N THR A 212 4.18 4.66 1.32
CA THR A 212 5.37 4.61 0.48
C THR A 212 6.35 3.51 0.91
N GLN A 213 7.23 3.08 -0.01
CA GLN A 213 8.26 2.09 0.32
C GLN A 213 9.23 2.58 1.42
N GLU A 214 9.49 3.88 1.53
CA GLU A 214 10.31 4.45 2.59
C GLU A 214 9.63 4.30 3.96
N GLU A 215 8.33 4.63 4.06
CA GLU A 215 7.54 4.45 5.29
C GLU A 215 7.49 2.98 5.72
N MET A 216 7.26 2.06 4.77
CA MET A 216 7.31 0.60 4.98
C MET A 216 8.70 0.05 5.35
N THR A 217 9.75 0.82 5.12
CA THR A 217 11.13 0.44 5.48
C THR A 217 11.52 0.99 6.86
N GLN A 218 11.03 2.18 7.21
CA GLN A 218 11.38 2.88 8.45
C GLN A 218 10.47 2.56 9.64
N SER A 219 9.24 2.11 9.40
CA SER A 219 8.26 1.83 10.46
C SER A 219 8.25 0.35 10.85
N ILE A 220 8.22 0.09 12.16
CA ILE A 220 8.10 -1.27 12.73
C ILE A 220 6.62 -1.64 12.95
N TRP A 221 5.74 -0.65 13.10
CA TRP A 221 4.34 -0.83 13.51
C TRP A 221 3.35 -0.46 12.42
N MET A 222 2.20 -1.12 12.43
CA MET A 222 1.04 -0.81 11.61
C MET A 222 -0.26 -0.88 12.42
N TYR A 223 -1.25 -0.11 12.00
CA TYR A 223 -2.63 -0.21 12.49
C TYR A 223 -3.28 -1.49 12.00
N MET A 224 -4.13 -2.08 12.86
CA MET A 224 -5.08 -3.09 12.41
C MET A 224 -6.21 -2.38 11.66
N ASP A 225 -6.21 -2.50 10.34
CA ASP A 225 -7.17 -1.85 9.44
C ASP A 225 -8.24 -2.87 8.96
N ASN A 226 -8.98 -3.48 9.91
CA ASN A 226 -10.06 -4.44 9.63
C ASN A 226 -11.39 -4.04 10.29
N GLU A 227 -12.52 -4.63 9.88
CA GLU A 227 -13.85 -4.29 10.41
C GLU A 227 -13.98 -4.41 11.93
N TRP A 228 -13.23 -5.35 12.53
CA TRP A 228 -13.22 -5.53 13.98
C TRP A 228 -12.51 -4.37 14.69
N ALA A 229 -11.42 -3.87 14.12
CA ALA A 229 -10.69 -2.72 14.65
C ALA A 229 -11.47 -1.41 14.48
N GLU A 230 -12.24 -1.23 13.40
CA GLU A 230 -13.18 -0.10 13.29
C GLU A 230 -14.24 -0.13 14.40
N LYS A 231 -14.86 -1.31 14.64
CA LYS A 231 -15.79 -1.51 15.78
C LYS A 231 -15.09 -1.40 17.15
N ALA A 232 -13.77 -1.53 17.21
CA ALA A 232 -12.97 -1.34 18.42
C ALA A 232 -12.72 0.15 18.69
N LYS A 233 -12.49 0.97 17.66
CA LYS A 233 -12.38 2.44 17.78
C LYS A 233 -13.63 3.06 18.40
N GLU A 234 -14.83 2.57 18.08
CA GLU A 234 -16.09 2.98 18.72
C GLU A 234 -16.12 2.75 20.24
N ARG A 235 -15.32 1.80 20.75
CA ARG A 235 -15.13 1.53 22.19
C ARG A 235 -13.91 2.23 22.78
N GLY A 236 -13.26 3.12 22.03
CA GLY A 236 -12.01 3.78 22.40
C GLY A 236 -10.77 2.88 22.30
N GLU A 237 -10.79 1.79 21.53
CA GLU A 237 -9.67 0.86 21.41
C GLU A 237 -8.92 1.01 20.08
N MET A 238 -7.64 1.41 20.13
CA MET A 238 -6.72 1.41 18.98
C MET A 238 -5.82 0.18 19.02
N TRP A 239 -5.87 -0.64 17.98
CA TRP A 239 -5.05 -1.85 17.85
C TRP A 239 -3.93 -1.67 16.84
N ILE A 240 -2.71 -1.99 17.23
CA ILE A 240 -1.53 -2.01 16.37
C ILE A 240 -0.78 -3.35 16.48
N CYS A 241 -0.07 -3.71 15.42
CA CYS A 241 0.77 -4.89 15.37
C CYS A 241 2.09 -4.60 14.61
N PRO A 242 3.10 -5.47 14.72
CA PRO A 242 4.32 -5.36 13.96
C PRO A 242 4.07 -5.55 12.46
N LEU A 243 4.69 -4.73 11.63
CA LEU A 243 4.62 -4.79 10.16
C LEU A 243 5.26 -6.07 9.58
N ARG A 244 6.16 -6.70 10.35
CA ARG A 244 6.93 -7.89 9.99
C ARG A 244 6.96 -8.82 11.20
N GLU A 245 7.25 -10.10 10.99
CA GLU A 245 7.42 -11.02 12.12
C GLU A 245 8.53 -10.52 13.05
N THR A 246 8.21 -10.46 14.34
CA THR A 246 9.10 -10.02 15.42
C THR A 246 9.19 -11.12 16.45
N THR A 247 10.41 -11.52 16.77
CA THR A 247 10.71 -12.49 17.83
C THR A 247 11.71 -11.84 18.78
N PHE A 248 11.49 -11.96 20.09
CA PHE A 248 12.34 -11.34 21.09
C PHE A 248 12.45 -12.22 22.35
N LYS A 249 13.70 -12.50 22.71
CA LYS A 249 14.10 -13.48 23.73
C LYS A 249 14.02 -12.86 25.13
N SER A 250 14.26 -13.69 26.16
CA SER A 250 14.45 -13.20 27.53
C SER A 250 15.48 -12.05 27.58
N GLY A 251 15.09 -10.91 28.15
CA GLY A 251 15.89 -9.70 28.25
C GLY A 251 15.81 -8.75 27.04
N ASP A 252 15.22 -9.17 25.90
CA ASP A 252 15.05 -8.29 24.74
C ASP A 252 13.91 -7.29 24.95
N LYS A 253 14.04 -6.13 24.31
CA LYS A 253 13.11 -5.00 24.38
C LYS A 253 12.62 -4.59 22.99
N LEU A 254 11.33 -4.29 22.88
CA LEU A 254 10.68 -3.71 21.70
C LEU A 254 10.00 -2.39 22.08
N SER A 255 9.97 -1.43 21.16
CA SER A 255 9.39 -0.10 21.39
C SER A 255 8.49 0.37 20.24
N LEU A 256 7.39 1.04 20.59
CA LEU A 256 6.73 2.03 19.75
C LEU A 256 7.25 3.40 20.16
N ASP A 257 8.08 4.02 19.31
CA ASP A 257 8.70 5.30 19.61
C ASP A 257 8.00 6.50 18.97
N ASP A 258 8.12 7.65 19.64
CA ASP A 258 7.56 8.94 19.20
C ASP A 258 6.04 8.91 18.93
N PHE A 259 5.28 8.15 19.72
CA PHE A 259 3.83 8.23 19.67
C PHE A 259 3.37 9.61 20.17
N GLN A 260 2.25 10.09 19.63
CA GLN A 260 1.61 11.34 20.01
C GLN A 260 0.10 11.16 20.16
N ILE A 261 -0.45 11.69 21.25
CA ILE A 261 -1.89 11.69 21.54
C ILE A 261 -2.32 13.15 21.73
N PRO A 262 -2.99 13.78 20.75
CA PRO A 262 -3.46 15.17 20.87
C PRO A 262 -4.64 15.26 21.83
N PHE A 263 -4.75 16.37 22.57
CA PHE A 263 -5.86 16.62 23.49
C PHE A 263 -6.28 18.10 23.51
N LYS A 264 -7.54 18.36 23.91
CA LYS A 264 -8.07 19.73 24.04
C LYS A 264 -9.01 19.85 25.24
N SER A 265 -8.53 20.55 26.26
CA SER A 265 -9.34 20.97 27.42
C SER A 265 -10.65 21.64 26.98
N GLY A 266 -11.76 21.18 27.55
CA GLY A 266 -13.12 21.65 27.23
C GLY A 266 -13.78 20.95 26.03
N ILE A 267 -13.12 19.95 25.44
CA ILE A 267 -13.78 18.84 24.74
C ILE A 267 -13.60 17.58 25.58
N ASP A 268 -12.37 17.37 26.04
CA ASP A 268 -12.00 16.28 26.93
C ASP A 268 -11.97 16.83 28.38
N ASP A 269 -12.79 16.30 29.29
CA ASP A 269 -12.78 16.66 30.72
C ASP A 269 -11.68 15.90 31.49
N ASN A 270 -11.53 14.62 31.15
CA ASN A 270 -10.38 13.80 31.50
C ASN A 270 -9.97 12.93 30.29
N ILE A 271 -8.73 12.46 30.30
CA ILE A 271 -8.24 11.46 29.34
C ILE A 271 -7.44 10.43 30.11
N THR A 272 -7.90 9.18 30.09
CA THR A 272 -7.14 8.01 30.53
C THR A 272 -6.74 7.18 29.32
N VAL A 273 -5.47 6.78 29.24
CA VAL A 273 -4.97 5.86 28.21
C VAL A 273 -4.28 4.68 28.88
N GLU A 274 -4.86 3.50 28.74
CA GLU A 274 -4.27 2.24 29.16
C GLU A 274 -3.69 1.49 27.96
N ALA A 275 -2.76 0.56 28.20
CA ALA A 275 -2.30 -0.36 27.17
C ALA A 275 -2.34 -1.82 27.64
N PHE A 276 -2.67 -2.70 26.70
CA PHE A 276 -2.67 -4.15 26.84
C PHE A 276 -1.87 -4.75 25.70
N VAL A 277 -1.06 -5.78 26.00
CA VAL A 277 -0.24 -6.47 24.99
C VAL A 277 -0.66 -7.94 24.94
N TYR A 278 -0.93 -8.43 23.73
CA TYR A 278 -1.38 -9.78 23.47
C TYR A 278 -0.43 -10.51 22.51
N PHE A 279 0.02 -11.68 22.95
CA PHE A 279 0.92 -12.57 22.23
C PHE A 279 0.11 -13.76 21.75
N HIS A 280 -0.38 -13.71 20.51
CA HIS A 280 -1.38 -14.65 20.02
C HIS A 280 -0.85 -16.10 19.95
N LYS A 281 0.38 -16.30 19.42
CA LYS A 281 1.04 -17.61 19.31
C LYS A 281 1.18 -18.30 20.68
N GLN A 282 1.60 -17.55 21.70
CA GLN A 282 1.77 -18.03 23.07
C GLN A 282 0.43 -18.09 23.84
N ASN A 283 -0.64 -17.46 23.31
CA ASN A 283 -1.87 -17.10 23.99
C ASN A 283 -1.58 -16.54 25.41
N TYR A 284 -0.75 -15.50 25.45
CA TYR A 284 -0.33 -14.79 26.66
C TYR A 284 -0.75 -13.31 26.55
N ARG A 285 -1.18 -12.71 27.67
CA ARG A 285 -1.61 -11.31 27.73
C ARG A 285 -1.02 -10.63 28.95
N THR A 286 -0.63 -9.36 28.81
CA THR A 286 -0.17 -8.52 29.91
C THR A 286 -0.78 -7.12 29.80
N LYS A 287 -0.92 -6.42 30.92
CA LYS A 287 -1.33 -5.01 30.98
C LYS A 287 -0.08 -4.17 31.21
N ALA A 288 -0.04 -2.96 30.64
CA ALA A 288 0.99 -1.99 31.00
C ALA A 288 0.97 -1.70 32.52
N VAL A 289 2.15 -1.61 33.13
CA VAL A 289 2.31 -1.41 34.58
C VAL A 289 1.91 0.00 35.03
N ASN A 290 1.90 0.95 34.08
CA ASN A 290 1.39 2.31 34.24
C ASN A 290 0.37 2.63 33.14
N HIS A 291 -0.34 3.74 33.34
CA HIS A 291 -1.27 4.32 32.38
C HIS A 291 -1.01 5.83 32.28
N ILE A 292 -1.57 6.46 31.26
CA ILE A 292 -1.58 7.92 31.11
C ILE A 292 -2.90 8.44 31.67
N ALA A 293 -2.87 9.47 32.51
CA ALA A 293 -4.07 10.14 33.02
C ALA A 293 -3.86 11.65 33.02
N ILE A 294 -4.76 12.38 32.35
CA ILE A 294 -4.82 13.85 32.35
C ILE A 294 -6.21 14.27 32.83
N ASN A 295 -6.24 15.19 33.79
CA ASN A 295 -7.44 15.90 34.24
C ASN A 295 -7.19 17.41 34.05
N PHE A 296 -8.20 18.16 33.61
CA PHE A 296 -8.07 19.57 33.16
C PHE A 296 -8.60 20.63 34.13
#